data_AF-A0A9D8T397-F1
#
_entry.id   AF-A0A9D8T397-F1
#
_cell.length_a   1.000
_cell.length_b   1.000
_cell.length_c   1.000
_cell.angle_alpha   90.00
_cell.angle_beta   90.00
_cell.angle_gamma   90.00
#
_symmetry.space_group_name_H-M   'P 1'
#
loop_
_entity.id
_entity.type
_entity.pdbx_description
1 polymer ?
#
loop_
_entity_poly.entity_id
_entity_poly.type
_entity_poly.pdbx_seq_one_letter_code
_entity_poly.pdbx_strand_id
1 'polypeptide(L)'
;MTKYVILDTDWGSDVDDAVAVRLLCNAHKRGEINFIGCVLDAVTPDSVRSLDAFLLHSGLDLPIGIDRDAVDFIRDARYQNHLTQLLPSKYNSEDEAEGGVRLYRRLLATAPEKVHIVAIGFKQVMADLLESEPDDLSPLNGRELVREKVAHLWDMGGRWDGIGNGEYNFNASPRSVSGSHRLCKNWTAPITFLGWEVGNSV
;
A
#
# COMPACT_ATOMS: atom_id res chain seq x y z
N MET A 1 -13.89 -19.28 0.52
CA MET A 1 -12.83 -18.95 1.49
C MET A 1 -12.60 -17.45 1.41
N THR A 2 -12.48 -16.76 2.54
CA THR A 2 -12.34 -15.29 2.60
C THR A 2 -10.95 -14.87 2.15
N LYS A 3 -10.84 -13.86 1.29
CA LYS A 3 -9.57 -13.42 0.66
C LYS A 3 -8.69 -12.66 1.66
N TYR A 4 -7.39 -12.93 1.68
CA TYR A 4 -6.40 -12.14 2.42
C TYR A 4 -6.01 -10.91 1.62
N VAL A 5 -5.97 -9.74 2.26
CA VAL A 5 -5.77 -8.44 1.60
C VAL A 5 -4.69 -7.63 2.31
N ILE A 6 -3.72 -7.14 1.53
CA ILE A 6 -2.78 -6.07 1.92
C ILE A 6 -3.18 -4.81 1.16
N LEU A 7 -3.13 -3.67 1.82
CA LEU A 7 -3.25 -2.35 1.21
C LEU A 7 -1.86 -1.74 1.01
N ASP A 8 -1.56 -1.24 -0.19
CA ASP A 8 -0.44 -0.33 -0.48
C ASP A 8 -1.03 1.05 -0.79
N THR A 9 -0.57 2.10 -0.11
CA THR A 9 -1.23 3.42 -0.11
C THR A 9 -0.23 4.53 0.15
N ASP A 10 -0.44 5.66 -0.51
CA ASP A 10 0.29 6.91 -0.28
C ASP A 10 -0.40 7.81 0.76
N TRP A 11 -1.41 7.28 1.48
CA TRP A 11 -2.16 7.88 2.60
C TRP A 11 -1.63 9.27 2.97
N GLY A 12 -2.15 10.35 2.39
CA GLY A 12 -1.83 11.69 2.89
C GLY A 12 -2.39 12.87 2.11
N SER A 13 -2.35 12.83 0.78
CA SER A 13 -2.67 14.00 -0.06
C SER A 13 -4.16 14.35 -0.05
N ASP A 14 -5.00 13.37 -0.35
CA ASP A 14 -6.44 13.50 -0.50
C ASP A 14 -7.20 12.40 0.25
N VAL A 15 -8.53 12.49 0.21
CA VAL A 15 -9.40 11.77 1.16
C VAL A 15 -9.84 10.40 0.67
N ASP A 16 -9.50 10.02 -0.55
CA ASP A 16 -9.88 8.75 -1.16
C ASP A 16 -9.23 7.56 -0.45
N ASP A 17 -7.96 7.64 -0.04
CA ASP A 17 -7.33 6.62 0.81
C ASP A 17 -8.11 6.40 2.12
N ALA A 18 -8.54 7.48 2.77
CA ALA A 18 -9.34 7.40 4.00
C ALA A 18 -10.67 6.67 3.78
N VAL A 19 -11.31 6.89 2.63
CA VAL A 19 -12.51 6.17 2.23
C VAL A 19 -12.19 4.70 1.94
N ALA A 20 -11.13 4.42 1.18
CA ALA A 20 -10.70 3.06 0.85
C ALA A 20 -10.36 2.22 2.09
N VAL A 21 -9.57 2.78 3.02
CA VAL A 21 -9.25 2.14 4.30
C VAL A 21 -10.53 1.86 5.09
N ARG A 22 -11.47 2.80 5.16
CA ARG A 22 -12.76 2.59 5.85
C ARG A 22 -13.57 1.46 5.22
N LEU A 23 -13.59 1.36 3.90
CA LEU A 23 -14.28 0.28 3.18
C LEU A 23 -13.65 -1.07 3.49
N LEU A 24 -12.31 -1.17 3.47
CA LEU A 24 -11.57 -2.39 3.83
C LEU A 24 -11.82 -2.80 5.28
N CYS A 25 -11.79 -1.84 6.22
CA CYS A 25 -12.12 -2.09 7.63
C CYS A 25 -13.52 -2.68 7.79
N ASN A 26 -14.51 -2.10 7.10
CA ASN A 26 -15.89 -2.57 7.18
C ASN A 26 -16.07 -3.95 6.52
N ALA A 27 -15.43 -4.19 5.36
CA ALA A 27 -15.47 -5.49 4.69
C ALA A 27 -14.83 -6.58 5.57
N HIS A 28 -13.73 -6.27 6.25
CA HIS A 28 -13.10 -7.16 7.21
C HIS A 28 -14.02 -7.50 8.38
N LYS A 29 -14.66 -6.49 8.98
CA LYS A 29 -15.63 -6.68 10.09
C LYS A 29 -16.86 -7.49 9.68
N ARG A 30 -17.24 -7.47 8.39
CA ARG A 30 -18.31 -8.31 7.83
C ARG A 30 -17.85 -9.72 7.44
N GLY A 31 -16.57 -10.05 7.57
CA GLY A 31 -16.00 -11.35 7.20
C GLY A 31 -15.84 -11.56 5.69
N GLU A 32 -15.95 -10.50 4.88
CA GLU A 32 -15.83 -10.54 3.42
C GLU A 32 -14.37 -10.64 2.96
N ILE A 33 -13.45 -10.09 3.75
CA ILE A 33 -12.00 -10.16 3.56
C ILE A 33 -11.26 -10.36 4.89
N ASN A 34 -10.03 -10.84 4.82
CA ASN A 34 -9.06 -10.82 5.90
C ASN A 34 -8.07 -9.68 5.61
N PHE A 35 -8.29 -8.50 6.17
CA PHE A 35 -7.38 -7.36 6.01
C PHE A 35 -6.19 -7.53 6.96
N ILE A 36 -4.98 -7.70 6.43
CA ILE A 36 -3.84 -8.20 7.21
C ILE A 36 -2.69 -7.21 7.39
N GLY A 37 -2.73 -6.05 6.74
CA GLY A 37 -1.72 -5.02 6.92
C GLY A 37 -1.79 -3.92 5.88
N CYS A 38 -1.12 -2.81 6.19
CA CYS A 38 -0.98 -1.67 5.29
C CYS A 38 0.51 -1.38 5.06
N VAL A 39 0.86 -1.04 3.82
CA VAL A 39 2.18 -0.55 3.44
C VAL A 39 2.00 0.89 2.98
N LEU A 40 2.84 1.77 3.53
CA LEU A 40 2.91 3.18 3.20
C LEU A 40 4.03 3.41 2.20
N ASP A 41 3.67 3.89 1.02
CA ASP A 41 4.56 4.20 -0.10
C ASP A 41 4.84 5.72 -0.24
N ALA A 42 4.36 6.52 0.72
CA ALA A 42 4.75 7.91 0.91
C ALA A 42 4.86 8.22 2.41
N VAL A 43 5.77 9.12 2.78
CA VAL A 43 6.03 9.44 4.19
C VAL A 43 5.98 10.93 4.50
N THR A 44 5.41 11.20 5.67
CA THR A 44 5.43 12.47 6.40
C THR A 44 5.70 12.15 7.88
N PRO A 45 5.94 13.16 8.75
CA PRO A 45 6.11 12.93 10.19
C PRO A 45 4.93 12.28 10.93
N ASP A 46 3.74 12.20 10.30
CA ASP A 46 2.51 11.70 10.93
C ASP A 46 1.86 10.54 10.15
N SER A 47 2.53 9.97 9.15
CA SER A 47 1.92 8.98 8.23
C SER A 47 1.50 7.67 8.93
N VAL A 48 2.43 6.97 9.58
CA VAL A 48 2.17 5.75 10.37
C VAL A 48 1.22 6.08 11.51
N ARG A 49 1.49 7.16 12.26
CA ARG A 49 0.69 7.52 13.43
C ARG A 49 -0.77 7.81 13.06
N SER A 50 -1.00 8.54 11.98
CA SER A 50 -2.37 8.89 11.55
C SER A 50 -3.12 7.70 10.97
N LEU A 51 -2.45 6.84 10.19
CA LEU A 51 -3.06 5.62 9.67
C LEU A 51 -3.39 4.64 10.80
N ASP A 52 -2.46 4.44 11.74
CA ASP A 52 -2.69 3.59 12.92
C ASP A 52 -3.86 4.11 13.75
N ALA A 53 -3.89 5.40 14.05
CA ALA A 53 -4.99 6.02 14.79
C ALA A 53 -6.34 5.83 14.08
N PHE A 54 -6.37 5.92 12.75
CA PHE A 54 -7.57 5.67 11.96
C PHE A 54 -8.01 4.20 11.97
N LEU A 55 -7.07 3.25 11.90
CA LEU A 55 -7.32 1.82 11.98
C LEU A 55 -7.85 1.43 13.37
N LEU A 56 -7.19 1.89 14.44
CA LEU A 56 -7.61 1.67 15.82
C LEU A 56 -9.00 2.25 16.08
N HIS A 57 -9.28 3.47 15.60
CA HIS A 57 -10.61 4.06 15.68
C HIS A 57 -11.65 3.27 14.87
N SER A 58 -11.24 2.61 13.78
CA SER A 58 -12.07 1.68 13.02
C SER A 58 -12.23 0.31 13.71
N GLY A 59 -11.55 0.10 14.83
CA GLY A 59 -11.59 -1.11 15.65
C GLY A 59 -10.65 -2.21 15.18
N LEU A 60 -9.62 -1.88 14.40
CA LEU A 60 -8.62 -2.83 13.90
C LEU A 60 -7.22 -2.46 14.39
N ASP A 61 -6.46 -3.48 14.79
CA ASP A 61 -5.05 -3.36 15.15
C ASP A 61 -4.23 -4.16 14.12
N LEU A 62 -3.76 -3.46 13.08
CA LEU A 62 -3.02 -4.05 11.96
C LEU A 62 -1.55 -3.61 11.97
N PRO A 63 -0.63 -4.42 11.43
CA PRO A 63 0.74 -3.98 11.21
C PRO A 63 0.81 -2.97 10.07
N ILE A 64 1.66 -1.96 10.24
CA ILE A 64 1.98 -0.94 9.24
C ILE A 64 3.47 -1.03 8.91
N GLY A 65 3.78 -0.96 7.62
CA GLY A 65 5.14 -0.91 7.09
C GLY A 65 5.31 0.35 6.26
N ILE A 66 6.51 0.91 6.22
CA ILE A 66 6.74 2.20 5.57
C ILE A 66 8.06 2.25 4.80
N ASP A 67 8.05 2.97 3.68
CA ASP A 67 9.23 3.50 3.00
C ASP A 67 9.58 4.89 3.55
N ARG A 68 10.54 4.93 4.47
CA ARG A 68 10.96 6.17 5.16
C ARG A 68 11.69 7.16 4.25
N ASP A 69 12.13 6.70 3.08
CA ASP A 69 12.83 7.57 2.14
C ASP A 69 11.84 8.24 1.17
N ALA A 70 10.57 7.86 1.15
CA ALA A 70 9.52 8.32 0.24
C ALA A 70 8.97 9.72 0.57
N VAL A 71 9.87 10.69 0.81
CA VAL A 71 9.54 12.07 1.23
C VAL A 71 9.14 12.99 0.07
N ASP A 72 9.21 12.52 -1.18
CA ASP A 72 9.02 13.32 -2.39
C ASP A 72 7.58 13.36 -2.92
N PHE A 73 6.64 12.69 -2.25
CA PHE A 73 5.29 12.45 -2.77
C PHE A 73 4.20 13.34 -2.15
N ILE A 74 4.14 13.44 -0.83
CA ILE A 74 3.05 14.17 -0.15
C ILE A 74 3.42 15.64 0.02
N ARG A 75 2.59 16.53 -0.52
CA ARG A 75 2.76 17.99 -0.42
C ARG A 75 1.90 18.64 0.67
N ASP A 76 0.74 18.06 0.95
CA ASP A 76 -0.22 18.53 1.92
C ASP A 76 -0.77 17.31 2.68
N ALA A 77 -0.61 17.32 4.00
CA ALA A 77 -0.96 16.21 4.88
C ALA A 77 -1.99 16.63 5.94
N ARG A 78 -2.88 17.57 5.58
CA ARG A 78 -3.82 18.19 6.54
C ARG A 78 -4.58 17.18 7.39
N TYR A 79 -5.13 16.13 6.81
CA TYR A 79 -5.95 15.20 7.58
C TYR A 79 -5.11 14.29 8.49
N GLN A 80 -3.88 13.94 8.11
CA GLN A 80 -2.97 13.18 8.97
C GLN A 80 -2.74 13.91 10.29
N ASN A 81 -2.40 15.20 10.22
CA ASN A 81 -2.17 16.05 11.38
C ASN A 81 -3.42 16.17 12.27
N HIS A 82 -4.62 16.21 11.68
CA HIS A 82 -5.86 16.26 12.45
C HIS A 82 -6.12 14.92 13.15
N LEU A 83 -5.88 13.80 12.47
CA LEU A 83 -6.05 12.47 13.06
C LEU A 83 -5.09 12.26 14.24
N THR A 84 -3.82 12.64 14.12
CA THR A 84 -2.84 12.50 15.21
C THR A 84 -3.12 13.40 16.42
N GLN A 85 -3.86 14.50 16.24
CA GLN A 85 -4.33 15.36 17.33
C GLN A 85 -5.59 14.83 18.03
N LEU A 86 -6.46 14.12 17.30
CA LEU A 86 -7.78 13.70 17.78
C LEU A 86 -7.82 12.27 18.30
N LEU A 87 -6.95 11.40 17.79
CA LEU A 87 -7.01 9.96 18.00
C LEU A 87 -5.66 9.43 18.50
N PRO A 88 -5.67 8.48 19.44
CA PRO A 88 -4.44 7.84 19.90
C PRO A 88 -3.86 6.91 18.84
N SER A 89 -2.54 6.81 18.81
CA SER A 89 -1.75 5.87 18.01
C SER A 89 -0.91 5.01 18.95
N LYS A 90 -0.67 3.74 18.60
CA LYS A 90 0.28 2.88 19.29
C LYS A 90 1.74 3.21 18.97
N TYR A 91 1.97 3.89 17.84
CA TYR A 91 3.27 4.39 17.42
C TYR A 91 3.53 5.80 17.96
N ASN A 92 4.76 6.04 18.42
CA ASN A 92 5.26 7.36 18.82
C ASN A 92 5.93 8.11 17.66
N SER A 93 6.49 7.38 16.70
CA SER A 93 7.11 7.93 15.49
C SER A 93 7.10 6.92 14.35
N GLU A 94 7.34 7.41 13.14
CA GLU A 94 7.47 6.62 11.91
C GLU A 94 8.59 5.58 11.99
N ASP A 95 9.61 5.83 12.82
CA ASP A 95 10.76 4.94 13.01
C ASP A 95 10.41 3.62 13.72
N GLU A 96 9.33 3.59 14.49
CA GLU A 96 8.86 2.39 15.18
C GLU A 96 8.16 1.39 14.25
N ALA A 97 7.71 1.81 13.05
CA ALA A 97 7.10 0.91 12.07
C ALA A 97 8.12 -0.04 11.42
N GLU A 98 7.67 -1.18 10.91
CA GLU A 98 8.57 -2.05 10.14
C GLU A 98 8.86 -1.42 8.76
N GLY A 99 9.98 -1.78 8.12
CA GLY A 99 10.21 -1.37 6.73
C GLY A 99 9.18 -2.01 5.78
N GLY A 100 8.69 -1.24 4.80
CA GLY A 100 7.62 -1.68 3.88
C GLY A 100 7.92 -3.01 3.17
N VAL A 101 9.12 -3.17 2.61
CA VAL A 101 9.56 -4.43 1.98
C VAL A 101 9.56 -5.59 2.98
N ARG A 102 10.05 -5.35 4.20
CA ARG A 102 10.08 -6.39 5.24
C ARG A 102 8.67 -6.79 5.67
N LEU A 103 7.75 -5.83 5.81
CA LEU A 103 6.34 -6.14 6.10
C LEU A 103 5.73 -6.99 4.98
N TYR A 104 5.92 -6.61 3.71
CA TYR A 104 5.44 -7.39 2.57
C TYR A 104 5.96 -8.83 2.63
N ARG A 105 7.28 -9.01 2.80
CA ARG A 105 7.89 -10.34 2.89
C ARG A 105 7.28 -11.15 4.04
N ARG A 106 7.11 -10.56 5.23
CA ARG A 106 6.53 -11.22 6.41
C ARG A 106 5.08 -11.62 6.20
N LEU A 107 4.24 -10.74 5.67
CA LEU A 107 2.82 -11.01 5.44
C LEU A 107 2.64 -12.06 4.34
N LEU A 108 3.39 -11.95 3.24
CA LEU A 108 3.33 -12.93 2.16
C LEU A 108 3.85 -14.30 2.61
N ALA A 109 4.95 -14.37 3.35
CA ALA A 109 5.51 -15.64 3.82
C ALA A 109 4.60 -16.37 4.83
N THR A 110 3.91 -15.63 5.70
CA THR A 110 3.10 -16.21 6.79
C THR A 110 1.62 -16.36 6.46
N ALA A 111 1.12 -15.74 5.39
CA ALA A 111 -0.28 -15.89 4.97
C ALA A 111 -0.60 -17.37 4.67
N PRO A 112 -1.72 -17.91 5.19
CA PRO A 112 -2.08 -19.31 4.97
C PRO A 112 -2.50 -19.58 3.52
N GLU A 113 -3.02 -18.56 2.84
CA GLU A 113 -3.48 -18.61 1.45
C GLU A 113 -2.76 -17.53 0.62
N LYS A 114 -2.97 -17.54 -0.70
CA LYS A 114 -2.47 -16.44 -1.55
C LYS A 114 -3.18 -15.12 -1.21
N VAL A 115 -2.42 -14.04 -1.24
CA VAL A 115 -2.81 -12.69 -0.83
C VAL A 115 -3.20 -11.85 -2.04
N HIS A 116 -4.27 -11.07 -1.91
CA HIS A 116 -4.58 -9.99 -2.83
C HIS A 116 -3.90 -8.71 -2.35
N ILE A 117 -3.27 -7.98 -3.26
CA ILE A 117 -2.73 -6.66 -2.98
C ILE A 117 -3.65 -5.64 -3.65
N VAL A 118 -4.10 -4.67 -2.87
CA VAL A 118 -4.81 -3.49 -3.36
C VAL A 118 -3.83 -2.34 -3.25
N ALA A 119 -3.37 -1.82 -4.39
CA ALA A 119 -2.42 -0.72 -4.44
C ALA A 119 -3.12 0.54 -4.93
N ILE A 120 -3.10 1.58 -4.12
CA ILE A 120 -3.72 2.87 -4.42
C ILE A 120 -2.75 4.05 -4.36
N GLY A 121 -1.48 3.83 -4.00
CA GLY A 121 -0.40 4.83 -4.04
C GLY A 121 0.72 4.49 -5.05
N PHE A 122 1.97 4.79 -4.70
CA PHE A 122 3.15 4.63 -5.54
C PHE A 122 3.74 3.21 -5.54
N LYS A 123 4.49 2.86 -6.60
CA LYS A 123 4.87 1.45 -6.87
C LYS A 123 6.25 1.04 -6.39
N GLN A 124 7.03 1.95 -5.79
CA GLN A 124 8.43 1.69 -5.48
C GLN A 124 8.63 0.61 -4.41
N VAL A 125 7.76 0.53 -3.39
CA VAL A 125 7.92 -0.49 -2.33
C VAL A 125 7.68 -1.89 -2.89
N MET A 126 6.68 -2.07 -3.75
CA MET A 126 6.48 -3.32 -4.48
C MET A 126 7.60 -3.61 -5.49
N ALA A 127 8.16 -2.58 -6.14
CA ALA A 127 9.32 -2.76 -7.02
C ALA A 127 10.55 -3.24 -6.23
N ASP A 128 10.81 -2.67 -5.06
CA ASP A 128 11.91 -3.07 -4.18
C ASP A 128 11.64 -4.45 -3.56
N LEU A 129 10.37 -4.80 -3.28
CA LEU A 129 9.99 -6.16 -2.93
C LEU A 129 10.42 -7.15 -4.00
N LEU A 130 10.14 -6.89 -5.28
CA LEU A 130 10.56 -7.76 -6.39
C LEU A 130 12.08 -7.90 -6.53
N GLU A 131 12.85 -6.96 -6.00
CA GLU A 131 14.31 -6.94 -6.02
C GLU A 131 14.94 -7.46 -4.72
N SER A 132 14.11 -7.78 -3.72
CA SER A 132 14.58 -8.32 -2.44
C SER A 132 15.14 -9.73 -2.57
N GLU A 133 16.25 -9.97 -1.88
CA GLU A 133 16.87 -11.29 -1.75
C GLU A 133 16.18 -12.13 -0.65
N PRO A 134 16.43 -13.45 -0.58
CA PRO A 134 16.03 -14.27 0.56
C PRO A 134 16.50 -13.69 1.90
N ASP A 135 15.73 -13.93 2.95
CA ASP A 135 15.99 -13.39 4.29
C ASP A 135 15.53 -14.35 5.40
N ASP A 136 15.48 -13.86 6.64
CA ASP A 136 15.02 -14.60 7.82
C ASP A 136 13.52 -14.96 7.78
N LEU A 137 12.75 -14.31 6.90
CA LEU A 137 11.30 -14.49 6.77
C LEU A 137 10.93 -15.51 5.71
N SER A 138 11.71 -15.60 4.63
CA SER A 138 11.48 -16.56 3.55
C SER A 138 12.76 -16.90 2.78
N PRO A 139 12.96 -18.17 2.40
CA PRO A 139 14.06 -18.57 1.52
C PRO A 139 13.85 -18.13 0.06
N LEU A 140 12.67 -17.63 -0.30
CA LEU A 140 12.36 -17.14 -1.65
C LEU A 140 12.86 -15.71 -1.83
N ASN A 141 13.40 -15.41 -3.02
CA ASN A 141 13.59 -14.01 -3.42
C ASN A 141 12.23 -13.34 -3.69
N GLY A 142 12.23 -12.01 -3.85
CA GLY A 142 11.03 -11.21 -4.05
C GLY A 142 10.11 -11.70 -5.17
N ARG A 143 10.68 -12.02 -6.33
CA ARG A 143 9.91 -12.43 -7.51
C ARG A 143 9.26 -13.79 -7.34
N GLU A 144 9.98 -14.73 -6.71
CA GLU A 144 9.47 -16.04 -6.35
C GLU A 144 8.39 -15.93 -5.28
N LEU A 145 8.61 -15.12 -4.25
CA LEU A 145 7.64 -14.90 -3.19
C LEU A 145 6.34 -14.30 -3.74
N VAL A 146 6.42 -13.30 -4.62
CA VAL A 146 5.25 -12.73 -5.29
C VAL A 146 4.53 -13.78 -6.14
N ARG A 147 5.27 -14.55 -6.96
CA ARG A 147 4.67 -15.60 -7.80
C ARG A 147 3.91 -16.63 -6.97
N GLU A 148 4.48 -17.06 -5.86
CA GLU A 148 3.89 -18.11 -5.04
C GLU A 148 2.80 -17.62 -4.09
N LYS A 149 2.92 -16.41 -3.56
CA LYS A 149 2.06 -15.94 -2.46
C LYS A 149 1.09 -14.85 -2.86
N VAL A 150 1.20 -14.23 -4.04
CA VAL A 150 0.23 -13.25 -4.52
C VAL A 150 -0.79 -13.89 -5.45
N ALA A 151 -2.07 -13.72 -5.11
CA ALA A 151 -3.19 -14.15 -5.94
C ALA A 151 -3.44 -13.16 -7.08
N HIS A 152 -3.45 -11.87 -6.76
CA HIS A 152 -3.76 -10.78 -7.70
C HIS A 152 -3.29 -9.44 -7.14
N LEU A 153 -2.80 -8.56 -8.01
CA LEU A 153 -2.60 -7.14 -7.74
C LEU A 153 -3.70 -6.31 -8.40
N TRP A 154 -4.48 -5.60 -7.60
CA TRP A 154 -5.47 -4.62 -8.04
C TRP A 154 -4.83 -3.24 -7.90
N ASP A 155 -4.48 -2.65 -9.03
CA ASP A 155 -3.61 -1.47 -9.06
C ASP A 155 -4.38 -0.24 -9.56
N MET A 156 -4.63 0.74 -8.68
CA MET A 156 -5.02 2.06 -9.15
C MET A 156 -3.81 2.71 -9.81
N GLY A 157 -3.92 2.90 -11.11
CA GLY A 157 -2.83 3.44 -11.89
C GLY A 157 -3.12 3.43 -13.36
N GLY A 158 -2.47 4.34 -14.08
CA GLY A 158 -2.57 4.48 -15.53
C GLY A 158 -3.78 5.25 -16.04
N ARG A 159 -3.72 5.62 -17.32
CA ARG A 159 -4.74 6.38 -18.04
C ARG A 159 -4.70 5.96 -19.51
N TRP A 160 -5.83 5.49 -20.03
CA TRP A 160 -5.98 4.85 -21.35
C TRP A 160 -6.77 5.69 -22.36
N ASP A 161 -7.37 6.80 -21.96
CA ASP A 161 -8.09 7.73 -22.83
C ASP A 161 -7.15 8.54 -23.77
N GLY A 162 -5.83 8.46 -23.53
CA GLY A 162 -4.81 9.17 -24.32
C GLY A 162 -4.70 10.66 -24.02
N ILE A 163 -5.31 11.15 -22.93
CA ILE A 163 -5.36 12.57 -22.57
C ILE A 163 -4.40 12.86 -21.39
N GLY A 164 -3.74 14.01 -21.41
CA GLY A 164 -2.91 14.49 -20.30
C GLY A 164 -1.48 13.91 -20.25
N ASN A 165 -0.78 14.18 -19.15
CA ASN A 165 0.66 13.90 -19.02
C ASN A 165 0.95 12.57 -18.30
N GLY A 166 0.00 11.63 -18.26
CA GLY A 166 0.10 10.40 -17.47
C GLY A 166 -0.67 10.47 -16.15
N GLU A 167 -0.91 9.30 -15.56
CA GLU A 167 -1.64 9.15 -14.29
C GLU A 167 -0.69 9.42 -13.09
N TYR A 168 -1.25 9.93 -12.00
CA TYR A 168 -0.50 10.48 -10.86
C TYR A 168 0.41 9.45 -10.18
N ASN A 169 -0.11 8.28 -9.82
CA ASN A 169 0.66 7.20 -9.18
C ASN A 169 1.83 6.70 -10.05
N PHE A 170 1.75 6.93 -11.37
CA PHE A 170 2.80 6.57 -12.32
C PHE A 170 3.78 7.71 -12.63
N ASN A 171 3.39 8.97 -12.41
CA ASN A 171 4.10 10.13 -12.98
C ASN A 171 4.31 11.32 -12.03
N ALA A 172 3.99 11.20 -10.73
CA ALA A 172 4.19 12.27 -9.76
C ALA A 172 5.66 12.72 -9.60
N SER A 173 6.64 11.80 -9.69
CA SER A 173 8.07 12.09 -9.56
C SER A 173 8.93 11.13 -10.39
N PRO A 174 10.24 11.42 -10.61
CA PRO A 174 11.15 10.45 -11.21
C PRO A 174 11.18 9.10 -10.46
N ARG A 175 10.94 9.12 -9.14
CA ARG A 175 10.88 7.91 -8.32
C ARG A 175 9.60 7.11 -8.61
N SER A 176 8.43 7.75 -8.70
CA SER A 176 7.19 7.03 -9.08
C SER A 176 7.30 6.44 -10.48
N VAL A 177 7.89 7.16 -11.44
CA VAL A 177 8.14 6.66 -12.81
C VAL A 177 9.06 5.44 -12.78
N SER A 178 10.18 5.52 -12.07
CA SER A 178 11.13 4.41 -11.94
C SER A 178 10.51 3.20 -11.24
N GLY A 179 9.82 3.40 -10.12
CA GLY A 179 9.11 2.36 -9.38
C GLY A 179 8.07 1.66 -10.25
N SER A 180 7.23 2.42 -10.95
CA SER A 180 6.20 1.89 -11.84
C SER A 180 6.79 1.11 -13.02
N HIS A 181 7.86 1.61 -13.62
CA HIS A 181 8.58 0.91 -14.68
C HIS A 181 9.14 -0.44 -14.19
N ARG A 182 9.82 -0.43 -13.04
CA ARG A 182 10.41 -1.64 -12.44
C ARG A 182 9.34 -2.65 -12.05
N LEU A 183 8.21 -2.20 -11.48
CA LEU A 183 7.06 -3.05 -11.16
C LEU A 183 6.50 -3.70 -12.42
N CYS A 184 6.07 -2.90 -13.40
CA CYS A 184 5.40 -3.40 -14.61
C CYS A 184 6.29 -4.36 -15.41
N LYS A 185 7.61 -4.11 -15.43
CA LYS A 185 8.58 -4.95 -16.15
C LYS A 185 8.77 -6.32 -15.48
N ASN A 186 8.65 -6.39 -14.16
CA ASN A 186 9.12 -7.56 -13.39
C ASN A 186 8.01 -8.28 -12.60
N TRP A 187 6.78 -7.75 -12.56
CA TRP A 187 5.67 -8.37 -11.84
C TRP A 187 5.35 -9.77 -12.39
N THR A 188 5.18 -10.74 -11.48
CA THR A 188 5.07 -12.18 -11.83
C THR A 188 3.70 -12.79 -11.57
N ALA A 189 2.77 -12.06 -10.94
CA ALA A 189 1.42 -12.51 -10.61
C ALA A 189 0.37 -11.80 -11.50
N PRO A 190 -0.90 -12.27 -11.51
CA PRO A 190 -1.98 -11.53 -12.18
C PRO A 190 -2.08 -10.08 -11.68
N ILE A 191 -2.33 -9.16 -12.61
CA ILE A 191 -2.50 -7.74 -12.34
C ILE A 191 -3.70 -7.20 -13.11
N THR A 192 -4.49 -6.35 -12.45
CA THR A 192 -5.53 -5.53 -13.08
C THR A 192 -5.25 -4.09 -12.74
N PHE A 193 -5.10 -3.26 -13.78
CA PHE A 193 -5.03 -1.82 -13.60
C PHE A 193 -6.43 -1.20 -13.61
N LEU A 194 -6.70 -0.31 -12.66
CA LEU A 194 -7.87 0.55 -12.59
C LEU A 194 -7.43 1.96 -12.96
N GLY A 195 -7.70 2.34 -14.20
CA GLY A 195 -7.31 3.65 -14.70
C GLY A 195 -8.12 4.80 -14.16
N TRP A 196 -7.54 5.99 -14.32
CA TRP A 196 -8.15 7.25 -13.92
C TRP A 196 -9.60 7.40 -14.41
N GLU A 197 -9.91 6.90 -15.60
CA GLU A 197 -11.23 6.98 -16.22
C GLU A 197 -12.32 6.28 -15.41
N VAL A 198 -11.95 5.23 -14.66
CA VAL A 198 -12.88 4.49 -13.80
C VAL A 198 -13.34 5.38 -12.65
N GLY A 199 -12.39 6.05 -11.98
CA GLY A 199 -12.68 6.95 -10.85
C GLY A 199 -13.37 8.24 -11.27
N ASN A 200 -13.03 8.78 -12.45
CA ASN A 200 -13.61 10.04 -12.95
C ASN A 200 -15.14 9.97 -13.18
N SER A 201 -15.69 8.77 -13.30
CA SER A 201 -17.13 8.56 -13.54
C SER A 201 -17.99 8.45 -12.27
N VAL A 202 -17.37 8.52 -11.09
CA VAL A 202 -17.99 8.27 -9.77
C VAL A 202 -18.22 9.56 -9.00
#